data_AF-A0A0F9EYX3-F1
#
_entry.id   AF-A0A0F9EYX3-F1
#
_cell.length_a   1.000
_cell.length_b   1.000
_cell.length_c   1.000
_cell.angle_alpha   90.00
_cell.angle_beta   90.00
_cell.angle_gamma   90.00
#
_symmetry.space_group_name_H-M   'P 1'
#
loop_
_entity.id
_entity.type
_entity.pdbx_description
1 polymer ?
#
loop_
_entity_poly.entity_id
_entity_poly.type
_entity_poly.pdbx_seq_one_letter_code
_entity_poly.pdbx_strand_id
1 'polypeptide(L)'
;MYICIMNNEGRILKHKNMSTTAENLIEVIEPYRSDMVLAVECIFTWYWIADLCSQIGVKFVLGHALYMKAIHGGKVKNDKIDSQKIAAMLLGGMLPMAYVYPQHMRSTRNLLRRRLYIARQKAELQTHIQNTNT
;
A
#
# COMPACT_ATOMS: atom_id res chain seq x y z
N MET A 1 -4.09 -7.35 -9.75
CA MET A 1 -3.62 -7.32 -8.35
C MET A 1 -3.41 -8.75 -7.89
N TYR A 2 -2.30 -9.03 -7.19
CA TYR A 2 -2.04 -10.36 -6.63
C TYR A 2 -2.43 -10.41 -5.16
N ILE A 3 -3.06 -11.51 -4.73
CA ILE A 3 -3.48 -11.72 -3.34
C ILE A 3 -2.90 -13.02 -2.81
N CYS A 4 -2.47 -13.01 -1.55
CA CYS A 4 -2.11 -14.19 -0.77
C CYS A 4 -2.89 -14.16 0.54
N ILE A 5 -3.64 -15.21 0.84
CA ILE A 5 -4.38 -15.38 2.09
C ILE A 5 -3.76 -16.57 2.82
N MET A 6 -3.38 -16.34 4.07
CA MET A 6 -2.82 -17.35 4.97
C MET A 6 -3.71 -17.52 6.20
N ASN A 7 -3.82 -18.75 6.70
CA ASN A 7 -4.42 -19.00 8.01
C ASN A 7 -3.38 -18.79 9.14
N ASN A 8 -3.82 -18.93 10.38
CA ASN A 8 -2.96 -18.76 11.56
C ASN A 8 -1.83 -19.81 11.68
N GLU A 9 -1.94 -20.94 10.96
CA GLU A 9 -0.91 -21.98 10.90
C GLU A 9 0.13 -21.71 9.79
N GLY A 10 0.03 -20.58 9.08
CA GLY A 10 0.89 -20.24 7.95
C GLY A 10 0.56 -20.99 6.66
N ARG A 11 -0.55 -21.74 6.60
CA ARG A 11 -1.02 -22.42 5.38
C ARG A 11 -1.65 -21.41 4.44
N ILE A 12 -1.24 -21.46 3.18
CA ILE A 12 -1.80 -20.64 2.11
C ILE A 12 -3.19 -21.18 1.74
N LEU A 13 -4.23 -20.39 1.99
CA LEU A 13 -5.62 -20.70 1.63
C LEU A 13 -5.95 -20.25 0.20
N LYS A 14 -5.37 -19.13 -0.23
CA LYS A 14 -5.56 -18.56 -1.57
C LYS A 14 -4.30 -17.84 -2.03
N HIS A 15 -3.90 -18.05 -3.29
CA HIS A 15 -2.78 -17.33 -3.90
C HIS A 15 -3.02 -17.18 -5.40
N LYS A 16 -3.47 -16.01 -5.84
CA LYS A 16 -3.82 -15.79 -7.26
C LYS A 16 -3.64 -14.35 -7.70
N ASN A 17 -3.46 -14.17 -9.01
CA ASN A 17 -3.68 -12.89 -9.68
C ASN A 17 -5.19 -12.72 -9.95
N MET A 18 -5.68 -11.49 -9.88
CA MET A 18 -7.07 -11.13 -10.14
C MET A 18 -7.20 -9.69 -10.63
N SER A 19 -8.33 -9.35 -11.25
CA SER A 19 -8.60 -7.97 -11.65
C SER A 19 -8.76 -7.07 -10.42
N THR A 20 -8.22 -5.85 -10.51
CA THR A 20 -8.12 -4.90 -9.40
C THR A 20 -9.44 -4.13 -9.25
N THR A 21 -10.47 -4.77 -8.70
CA THR A 21 -11.78 -4.15 -8.43
C THR A 21 -12.26 -4.44 -7.00
N ALA A 22 -13.19 -3.63 -6.50
CA ALA A 22 -13.73 -3.80 -5.15
C ALA A 22 -14.55 -5.09 -5.03
N GLU A 23 -15.34 -5.41 -6.06
CA GLU A 23 -16.21 -6.58 -6.12
C GLU A 23 -15.39 -7.86 -6.03
N ASN A 24 -14.31 -7.96 -6.82
CA ASN A 24 -13.41 -9.11 -6.79
C ASN A 24 -12.70 -9.24 -5.45
N LEU A 25 -12.33 -8.12 -4.81
CA LEU A 25 -11.70 -8.15 -3.52
C LEU A 25 -12.67 -8.67 -2.44
N ILE A 26 -13.91 -8.16 -2.43
CA ILE A 26 -14.97 -8.64 -1.53
C ILE A 26 -15.22 -10.14 -1.74
N GLU A 27 -15.45 -10.57 -2.97
CA GLU A 27 -15.73 -11.98 -3.29
C GLU A 27 -14.62 -12.90 -2.78
N VAL A 28 -13.36 -12.49 -2.94
CA VAL A 28 -12.21 -13.32 -2.54
C VAL A 28 -12.00 -13.38 -1.04
N ILE A 29 -12.31 -12.32 -0.30
CA ILE A 29 -12.13 -12.29 1.16
C ILE A 29 -13.34 -12.79 1.95
N GLU A 30 -14.53 -12.83 1.34
CA GLU A 30 -15.78 -13.19 2.00
C GLU A 30 -15.71 -14.52 2.78
N PRO A 31 -15.10 -15.61 2.25
CA PRO A 31 -14.99 -16.88 2.98
C PRO A 31 -14.16 -16.82 4.26
N TYR A 32 -13.38 -15.75 4.47
CA TYR A 32 -12.37 -15.63 5.52
C TYR A 32 -12.61 -14.40 6.43
N ARG A 33 -13.74 -13.70 6.27
CA ARG A 33 -13.96 -12.34 6.80
C ARG A 33 -14.00 -12.22 8.32
N SER A 34 -14.40 -13.29 9.03
CA SER A 34 -14.69 -13.24 10.48
C SER A 34 -13.51 -12.84 11.37
N ASP A 35 -12.27 -13.12 10.96
CA ASP A 35 -11.05 -12.78 11.72
C ASP A 35 -9.89 -12.35 10.79
N MET A 36 -10.23 -11.65 9.70
CA MET A 36 -9.23 -11.23 8.72
C MET A 36 -8.57 -9.89 9.09
N VAL A 37 -7.25 -9.84 8.89
CA VAL A 37 -6.49 -8.60 8.74
C VAL A 37 -5.94 -8.53 7.32
N LEU A 38 -6.19 -7.42 6.63
CA LEU A 38 -5.72 -7.19 5.27
C LEU A 38 -4.53 -6.23 5.29
N ALA A 39 -3.41 -6.65 4.70
CA ALA A 39 -2.22 -5.81 4.56
C ALA A 39 -1.88 -5.48 3.11
N VAL A 40 -1.43 -4.24 2.87
CA VAL A 40 -1.01 -3.74 1.56
C VAL A 40 0.31 -2.99 1.71
N GLU A 41 1.24 -3.16 0.76
CA GLU A 41 2.43 -2.31 0.70
C GLU A 41 2.06 -0.86 0.33
N CYS A 42 2.73 0.12 0.95
CA CYS A 42 2.50 1.54 0.67
C CYS A 42 2.98 1.95 -0.73
N ILE A 43 2.17 1.63 -1.75
CA ILE A 43 2.28 2.10 -3.13
C ILE A 43 1.24 3.19 -3.43
N PHE A 44 1.27 3.81 -4.60
CA PHE A 44 0.38 4.94 -4.90
C PHE A 44 -1.14 4.63 -4.80
N THR A 45 -1.53 3.36 -4.94
CA THR A 45 -2.93 2.95 -5.14
C THR A 45 -3.64 2.37 -3.90
N TRP A 46 -3.07 2.45 -2.69
CA TRP A 46 -3.66 1.77 -1.52
C TRP A 46 -4.94 2.42 -0.96
N TYR A 47 -5.23 3.68 -1.27
CA TYR A 47 -6.35 4.42 -0.67
C TYR A 47 -7.70 3.70 -0.79
N TRP A 48 -8.03 3.20 -1.99
CA TRP A 48 -9.32 2.57 -2.22
C TRP A 48 -9.47 1.26 -1.42
N ILE A 49 -8.37 0.53 -1.19
CA ILE A 49 -8.38 -0.70 -0.39
C ILE A 49 -8.62 -0.36 1.08
N ALA A 50 -7.92 0.66 1.59
CA ALA A 50 -8.11 1.10 2.97
C ALA A 50 -9.54 1.59 3.22
N ASP A 51 -10.09 2.36 2.28
CA ASP A 51 -11.46 2.89 2.38
C ASP A 51 -12.49 1.76 2.27
N LEU A 52 -12.30 0.81 1.35
CA LEU A 52 -13.15 -0.36 1.23
C LEU A 52 -13.12 -1.20 2.51
N CYS A 53 -11.93 -1.48 3.06
CA CYS A 53 -11.77 -2.20 4.33
C CYS A 53 -12.53 -1.50 5.47
N SER A 54 -12.44 -0.17 5.54
CA SER A 54 -13.19 0.63 6.51
C SER A 54 -14.71 0.51 6.32
N GLN A 55 -15.20 0.45 5.08
CA GLN A 55 -16.63 0.31 4.78
C GLN A 55 -17.18 -1.07 5.13
N ILE A 56 -16.39 -2.13 4.91
CA ILE A 56 -16.81 -3.52 5.13
C ILE A 56 -16.42 -4.05 6.52
N GLY A 57 -15.78 -3.25 7.37
CA GLY A 57 -15.40 -3.62 8.73
C GLY A 57 -14.21 -4.57 8.82
N VAL A 58 -13.31 -4.58 7.83
CA VAL A 58 -12.07 -5.38 7.83
C VAL A 58 -10.92 -4.56 8.38
N LYS A 59 -10.12 -5.14 9.28
CA LYS A 59 -8.91 -4.49 9.80
C LYS A 59 -7.88 -4.33 8.68
N PHE A 60 -7.39 -3.11 8.50
CA PHE A 60 -6.42 -2.77 7.45
C PHE A 60 -5.08 -2.36 8.04
N VAL A 61 -3.99 -2.90 7.47
CA VAL A 61 -2.61 -2.55 7.83
C VAL A 61 -1.86 -2.08 6.58
N LEU A 62 -1.23 -0.92 6.68
CA LEU A 62 -0.37 -0.41 5.62
C LEU A 62 1.08 -0.74 5.92
N GLY A 63 1.75 -1.40 4.98
CA GLY A 63 3.17 -1.73 5.06
C GLY A 63 4.08 -0.58 4.63
N HIS A 64 5.12 -0.30 5.42
CA HIS A 64 6.07 0.77 5.13
C HIS A 64 7.06 0.38 4.02
N ALA A 65 6.89 0.96 2.83
CA ALA A 65 7.64 0.59 1.62
C ALA A 65 9.18 0.52 1.81
N LEU A 66 9.80 1.53 2.45
CA LEU A 66 11.25 1.53 2.65
C LEU A 66 11.74 0.39 3.57
N TYR A 67 11.04 0.13 4.67
CA TYR A 67 11.45 -0.84 5.69
C TYR A 67 11.09 -2.27 5.26
N MET A 68 10.01 -2.44 4.50
CA MET A 68 9.71 -3.69 3.82
C MET A 68 10.85 -4.09 2.88
N LYS A 69 11.45 -3.16 2.13
CA LYS A 69 12.63 -3.43 1.28
C LYS A 69 13.86 -3.85 2.10
N ALA A 70 14.01 -3.37 3.34
CA ALA A 70 15.13 -3.75 4.20
C ALA A 70 14.99 -5.18 4.76
N ILE A 71 13.76 -5.59 5.09
CA ILE A 71 13.45 -6.96 5.54
C ILE A 71 13.37 -7.92 4.35
N HIS A 72 13.01 -7.40 3.17
CA HIS A 72 12.52 -8.20 2.06
C HIS A 72 13.11 -7.85 0.69
N GLY A 73 14.33 -7.33 0.66
CA GLY A 73 15.04 -6.92 -0.55
C GLY A 73 15.59 -8.08 -1.39
N GLY A 74 14.73 -8.93 -1.95
CA GLY A 74 15.14 -9.97 -2.90
C GLY A 74 15.50 -9.40 -4.28
N LYS A 75 16.45 -10.04 -5.00
CA LYS A 75 16.76 -9.71 -6.40
C LYS A 75 15.57 -9.96 -7.34
N VAL A 76 14.76 -10.97 -7.03
CA VAL A 76 13.53 -11.30 -7.77
C VAL A 76 12.36 -10.63 -7.08
N LYS A 77 11.71 -9.71 -7.78
CA LYS A 77 10.51 -8.99 -7.34
C LYS A 77 9.36 -9.32 -8.26
N ASN A 78 8.29 -9.89 -7.71
CA ASN A 78 7.03 -10.05 -8.43
C ASN A 78 5.89 -10.09 -7.42
N ASP A 79 4.70 -9.66 -7.86
CA ASP A 79 3.53 -9.53 -7.00
C ASP A 79 3.14 -10.85 -6.30
N LYS A 80 3.40 -12.00 -6.94
CA LYS A 80 3.14 -13.31 -6.36
C LYS A 80 3.98 -13.54 -5.10
N ILE A 81 5.28 -13.31 -5.22
CA ILE A 81 6.22 -13.45 -4.13
C ILE A 81 5.92 -12.37 -3.07
N ASP A 82 5.76 -11.11 -3.47
CA ASP A 82 5.58 -10.00 -2.54
C ASP A 82 4.31 -10.16 -1.70
N SER A 83 3.18 -10.56 -2.30
CA SER A 83 1.94 -10.83 -1.57
C SER A 83 2.09 -11.93 -0.51
N GLN A 84 2.83 -13.02 -0.81
CA GLN A 84 3.09 -14.09 0.15
C GLN A 84 3.97 -13.61 1.31
N LYS A 85 4.99 -12.82 1.00
CA LYS A 85 5.95 -12.27 1.98
C LYS A 85 5.25 -11.30 2.94
N ILE A 86 4.38 -10.44 2.40
CA ILE A 86 3.55 -9.52 3.20
C ILE A 86 2.62 -10.29 4.14
N ALA A 87 1.93 -11.33 3.62
CA ALA A 87 1.05 -12.16 4.45
C ALA A 87 1.82 -12.86 5.59
N ALA A 88 3.01 -13.42 5.31
CA ALA A 88 3.84 -14.05 6.32
C ALA A 88 4.37 -13.05 7.38
N MET A 89 4.80 -11.86 6.96
CA MET A 89 5.25 -10.81 7.88
C MET A 89 4.11 -10.29 8.76
N LEU A 90 2.90 -10.16 8.20
CA LEU A 90 1.71 -9.79 8.95
C LEU A 90 1.38 -10.85 10.01
N LEU A 91 1.34 -12.12 9.61
CA LEU A 91 1.09 -13.24 10.52
C LEU A 91 2.11 -13.31 11.66
N GLY A 92 3.40 -13.08 11.35
CA GLY A 92 4.47 -13.08 12.35
C GLY A 92 4.58 -11.81 13.19
N GLY A 93 3.73 -10.79 12.98
CA GLY A 93 3.82 -9.52 13.71
C GLY A 93 5.06 -8.67 13.38
N MET A 94 5.76 -8.99 12.29
CA MET A 94 7.03 -8.38 11.87
C MET A 94 6.84 -7.31 10.78
N LEU A 95 5.60 -7.08 10.34
CA LEU A 95 5.28 -6.15 9.27
C LEU A 95 5.58 -4.69 9.71
N PRO A 96 6.53 -3.99 9.07
CA PRO A 96 6.78 -2.59 9.39
C PRO A 96 5.55 -1.77 8.99
N MET A 97 4.87 -1.16 9.95
CA MET A 97 3.63 -0.44 9.71
C MET A 97 3.90 1.01 9.29
N ALA A 98 3.12 1.48 8.32
CA ALA A 98 3.01 2.88 7.94
C ALA A 98 1.65 3.43 8.38
N TYR A 99 1.58 4.76 8.54
CA TYR A 99 0.36 5.42 8.96
C TYR A 99 -0.70 5.45 7.85
N VAL A 100 -1.87 4.87 8.13
CA VAL A 100 -3.05 4.91 7.26
C VAL A 100 -3.71 6.28 7.40
N TYR A 101 -3.37 7.20 6.49
CA TYR A 101 -3.89 8.57 6.56
C TYR A 101 -5.42 8.62 6.37
N PRO A 102 -6.18 9.30 7.25
CA PRO A 102 -7.65 9.32 7.21
C PRO A 102 -8.21 9.87 5.91
N GLN A 103 -9.25 9.23 5.36
CA GLN A 103 -9.85 9.57 4.07
C GLN A 103 -10.21 11.06 3.96
N HIS A 104 -10.91 11.60 4.96
CA HIS A 104 -11.37 12.99 4.98
C HIS A 104 -10.25 14.04 5.00
N MET A 105 -9.02 13.67 5.39
CA MET A 105 -7.87 14.58 5.42
C MET A 105 -7.01 14.51 4.13
N ARG A 106 -7.19 13.48 3.30
CA ARG A 106 -6.28 13.20 2.17
C ARG A 106 -6.30 14.31 1.11
N SER A 107 -7.45 14.92 0.83
CA SER A 107 -7.59 16.02 -0.13
C SER A 107 -6.71 17.21 0.26
N THR A 108 -6.81 17.67 1.51
CA THR A 108 -5.99 18.76 2.06
C THR A 108 -4.51 18.42 1.99
N ARG A 109 -4.11 17.22 2.41
CA ARG A 109 -2.71 16.77 2.31
C ARG A 109 -2.20 16.77 0.87
N ASN A 110 -2.99 16.25 -0.06
CA ASN A 110 -2.61 16.17 -1.48
C ASN A 110 -2.46 17.58 -2.09
N LEU A 111 -3.36 18.51 -1.76
CA LEU A 111 -3.28 19.90 -2.18
C LEU A 111 -1.98 20.56 -1.71
N LEU A 112 -1.66 20.42 -0.41
CA LEU A 112 -0.43 20.99 0.16
C LEU A 112 0.84 20.39 -0.49
N ARG A 113 0.86 19.07 -0.72
CA ARG A 113 1.96 18.40 -1.42
C ARG A 113 2.10 18.89 -2.86
N ARG A 114 1.00 19.08 -3.58
CA ARG A 114 1.01 19.58 -4.97
C ARG A 114 1.51 21.03 -5.03
N ARG A 115 1.06 21.89 -4.11
CA ARG A 115 1.56 23.26 -3.98
C ARG A 115 3.07 23.29 -3.73
N LEU A 116 3.55 22.49 -2.77
CA LEU A 116 4.99 22.41 -2.46
C LEU A 116 5.82 21.98 -3.68
N TYR A 117 5.35 20.97 -4.41
CA TYR A 117 6.00 20.52 -5.64
C TYR A 117 6.11 21.64 -6.68
N ILE A 118 5.01 22.32 -6.98
CA ILE A 118 4.99 23.43 -7.96
C ILE A 118 5.89 24.59 -7.50
N ALA A 119 5.88 24.93 -6.21
CA ALA A 119 6.72 25.99 -5.66
C ALA A 119 8.22 25.68 -5.85
N ARG A 120 8.63 24.41 -5.65
CA ARG A 120 10.01 23.96 -5.90
C ARG A 120 10.38 24.04 -7.37
N GLN A 121 9.53 23.52 -8.27
CA GLN A 121 9.75 23.62 -9.72
C GLN A 121 9.91 25.07 -10.19
N LYS A 122 9.09 26.00 -9.66
CA LYS A 122 9.22 27.43 -9.95
C LYS A 122 10.58 27.97 -9.52
N ALA A 123 11.00 27.69 -8.29
CA ALA A 123 12.27 28.18 -7.75
C ALA A 123 13.47 27.63 -8.53
N GLU A 124 13.45 26.34 -8.89
CA GLU A 124 14.47 25.71 -9.73
C GLU A 124 14.58 26.40 -11.10
N LEU A 125 13.44 26.64 -11.77
CA LEU A 125 13.42 27.30 -13.07
C LEU A 125 13.93 28.75 -12.99
N GLN A 126 13.52 29.51 -11.97
CA GLN A 126 13.99 30.88 -11.77
C GLN A 126 15.51 30.92 -11.54
N THR A 127 16.04 30.00 -10.75
CA THR A 127 17.48 29.89 -10.50
C THR A 127 18.24 29.51 -11.76
N HIS A 128 17.71 28.56 -12.54
CA HIS A 128 18.31 28.16 -13.82
C HIS A 128 18.40 29.32 -14.80
N ILE A 129 17.32 30.10 -14.95
CA ILE A 129 17.30 31.30 -15.81
C ILE A 129 18.36 32.30 -15.35
N GLN A 130 18.44 32.58 -14.05
CA GLN A 130 19.45 33.51 -13.50
C GLN A 130 20.87 33.04 -13.83
N ASN A 131 21.19 31.78 -13.58
CA ASN A 131 22.53 31.23 -13.82
C ASN A 131 22.92 31.14 -15.30
N THR A 132 21.94 31.06 -16.22
CA THR A 132 22.20 31.00 -17.67
C THR A 132 22.42 32.39 -18.27
N ASN A 133 21.81 33.42 -17.67
CA ASN A 133 21.89 34.81 -18.13
C ASN A 133 23.00 35.63 -17.44
N THR A 134 23.80 34.99 -16.57
CA THR A 134 24.99 35.57 -15.93
C THR A 134 26.22 34.91 -16.53
#